data_AF-A0A6A5YHW2-F1
#
_entry.id   AF-A0A6A5YHW2-F1
#
_cell.length_a   1.000
_cell.length_b   1.000
_cell.length_c   1.000
_cell.angle_alpha   90.00
_cell.angle_beta   90.00
_cell.angle_gamma   90.00
#
_symmetry.space_group_name_H-M   'P 1'
#
loop_
_entity.id
_entity.type
_entity.pdbx_description
1 polymer ?
#
loop_
_entity_poly.entity_id
_entity_poly.type
_entity_poly.pdbx_seq_one_letter_code
_entity_poly.pdbx_strand_id
1 'polypeptide(L)'
;ESHKDEWSSVTDPTERRKRQNRLAQRRFRDYASQTKDLSEHDVEHARRAGNAYAVYEPDDHDTACELTGSPWGSISMRHIVKSGRRK
;
A
#
# COMPACT_ATOMS: atom_id res chain seq x y z
N GLU A 1 -22.38 -1.85 -13.26
CA GLU A 1 -23.41 -1.10 -12.53
C GLU A 1 -24.59 -2.00 -12.09
N SER A 2 -24.33 -3.13 -11.41
CA SER A 2 -25.39 -4.16 -11.18
C SER A 2 -26.03 -4.15 -9.77
N HIS A 3 -25.54 -3.32 -8.84
CA HIS A 3 -25.96 -3.40 -7.42
C HIS A 3 -27.06 -2.39 -7.03
N LYS A 4 -27.46 -1.47 -7.92
CA LYS A 4 -28.39 -0.40 -7.52
C LYS A 4 -29.84 -0.88 -7.29
N ASP A 5 -30.24 -2.08 -7.74
CA ASP A 5 -31.67 -2.45 -7.83
C ASP A 5 -32.11 -3.77 -7.15
N GLU A 6 -31.37 -4.29 -6.16
CA GLU A 6 -31.82 -5.51 -5.45
C GLU A 6 -33.08 -5.34 -4.58
N TRP A 7 -33.46 -4.10 -4.27
CA TRP A 7 -34.60 -3.78 -3.41
C TRP A 7 -35.62 -2.82 -4.02
N SER A 8 -35.29 -2.12 -5.11
CA SER A 8 -36.22 -1.21 -5.79
C SER A 8 -37.39 -1.96 -6.46
N SER A 9 -37.14 -3.18 -6.93
CA SER A 9 -38.12 -4.08 -7.57
C SER A 9 -39.04 -4.81 -6.60
N VAL A 10 -38.81 -4.74 -5.28
CA VAL A 10 -39.65 -5.39 -4.27
C VAL A 10 -40.89 -4.55 -4.02
N THR A 11 -42.09 -5.10 -4.22
CA THR A 11 -43.37 -4.40 -4.02
C THR A 11 -43.75 -4.25 -2.54
N ASP A 12 -43.57 -5.30 -1.74
CA ASP A 12 -43.88 -5.27 -0.30
C ASP A 12 -42.92 -4.35 0.47
N PRO A 13 -43.45 -3.32 1.19
CA PRO A 13 -42.64 -2.44 2.03
C PRO A 13 -41.80 -3.17 3.08
N THR A 14 -42.32 -4.25 3.68
CA THR A 14 -41.63 -4.94 4.77
C THR A 14 -40.42 -5.70 4.26
N GLU A 15 -40.58 -6.49 3.21
CA GLU A 15 -39.49 -7.19 2.54
C GLU A 15 -38.46 -6.22 1.95
N ARG A 16 -38.89 -5.09 1.37
CA ARG A 16 -38.00 -4.03 0.91
C ARG A 16 -37.12 -3.51 2.05
N ARG A 17 -37.72 -3.23 3.21
CA ARG A 17 -37.00 -2.72 4.38
C ARG A 17 -35.99 -3.74 4.92
N LYS A 18 -36.33 -5.03 4.93
CA LYS A 18 -35.39 -6.10 5.31
C LYS A 18 -34.17 -6.16 4.40
N ARG A 19 -34.36 -6.08 3.07
CA ARG A 19 -33.26 -6.06 2.09
C ARG A 19 -32.37 -4.84 2.25
N GLN A 20 -32.97 -3.67 2.42
CA GLN A 20 -32.23 -2.43 2.69
C GLN A 20 -31.36 -2.54 3.95
N ASN A 21 -31.94 -2.99 5.06
CA ASN A 21 -31.20 -3.13 6.31
C ASN A 21 -30.06 -4.13 6.17
N ARG A 22 -30.27 -5.27 5.49
CA ARG A 22 -29.21 -6.25 5.22
C ARG A 22 -28.04 -5.62 4.46
N LEU A 23 -28.35 -4.85 3.41
CA LEU A 23 -27.31 -4.18 2.61
C LEU A 23 -26.60 -3.08 3.39
N ALA A 24 -27.35 -2.27 4.14
CA ALA A 24 -26.78 -1.23 5.00
C ALA A 24 -25.84 -1.83 6.05
N GLN A 25 -26.26 -2.92 6.70
CA GLN A 25 -25.44 -3.64 7.68
C GLN A 25 -24.17 -4.21 7.06
N ARG A 26 -24.28 -4.80 5.86
CA ARG A 26 -23.13 -5.31 5.12
C ARG A 26 -22.14 -4.19 4.81
N ARG A 27 -22.60 -3.09 4.20
CA ARG A 27 -21.75 -1.94 3.88
C ARG A 27 -21.11 -1.32 5.12
N PHE A 28 -21.87 -1.23 6.22
CA PHE A 28 -21.34 -0.74 7.49
C PHE A 28 -20.20 -1.62 8.00
N ARG A 29 -20.36 -2.95 7.95
CA ARG A 29 -19.30 -3.90 8.32
C ARG A 29 -18.09 -3.81 7.39
N ASP A 30 -18.33 -3.79 6.09
CA ASP A 30 -17.27 -3.67 5.08
C ASP A 30 -16.47 -2.38 5.28
N TYR A 31 -17.15 -1.25 5.52
CA TYR A 31 -16.50 0.03 5.81
C TYR A 31 -15.72 0.00 7.13
N ALA A 32 -16.29 -0.59 8.18
CA ALA A 32 -15.61 -0.70 9.47
C ALA A 32 -14.35 -1.57 9.41
N SER A 33 -14.37 -2.66 8.64
CA SER A 33 -13.19 -3.49 8.36
C SER A 33 -12.15 -2.70 7.54
N GLN A 34 -12.56 -2.08 6.43
CA GLN A 34 -11.66 -1.28 5.59
C GLN A 34 -11.00 -0.13 6.36
N THR A 35 -11.73 0.53 7.26
CA THR A 35 -11.19 1.62 8.07
C THR A 35 -10.09 1.13 9.00
N LYS A 36 -10.23 -0.07 9.57
CA LYS A 36 -9.19 -0.69 10.40
C LYS A 36 -7.96 -1.03 9.56
N ASP A 37 -8.16 -1.71 8.43
CA ASP A 37 -7.07 -2.11 7.53
C ASP A 37 -6.28 -0.89 7.04
N LEU A 38 -6.98 0.20 6.68
CA LEU A 38 -6.34 1.46 6.29
C LEU A 38 -5.53 2.07 7.44
N SER A 39 -6.05 2.07 8.66
CA SER A 39 -5.32 2.60 9.81
C SER A 39 -4.05 1.81 10.12
N GLU A 40 -4.09 0.48 9.99
CA GLU A 40 -2.93 -0.39 10.16
C GLU A 40 -1.89 -0.15 9.06
N HIS A 41 -2.36 -0.02 7.81
CA HIS A 41 -1.50 0.30 6.69
C HIS A 41 -0.84 1.67 6.82
N ASP A 42 -1.56 2.69 7.28
CA ASP A 42 -1.00 4.04 7.48
C ASP A 42 0.07 4.08 8.56
N VAL A 43 -0.10 3.34 9.66
CA VAL A 43 0.93 3.20 10.70
C VAL A 43 2.18 2.53 10.13
N GLU A 44 2.02 1.43 9.39
CA GLU A 44 3.15 0.72 8.80
C GLU A 44 3.84 1.54 7.69
N HIS A 45 3.06 2.27 6.90
CA HIS A 45 3.57 3.18 5.88
C HIS A 45 4.35 4.33 6.53
N ALA A 46 3.82 4.96 7.58
CA ALA A 46 4.54 5.99 8.34
C ALA A 46 5.85 5.45 8.92
N ARG A 47 5.86 4.22 9.44
CA ARG A 47 7.07 3.55 9.94
C ARG A 47 8.11 3.32 8.84
N ARG A 48 7.69 2.96 7.63
CA ARG A 48 8.59 2.69 6.48
C ARG A 48 8.95 3.94 5.67
N ALA A 49 8.14 4.99 5.73
CA ALA A 49 8.30 6.21 4.94
C ALA A 49 9.65 6.89 5.16
N GLY A 50 10.24 6.77 6.36
CA GLY A 50 11.58 7.28 6.67
C GLY A 50 12.70 6.70 5.79
N ASN A 51 12.52 5.50 5.23
CA ASN A 51 13.53 4.83 4.41
C ASN A 51 13.13 4.69 2.93
N ALA A 52 11.86 4.88 2.58
CA ALA A 52 11.34 4.62 1.23
C ALA A 52 11.61 5.73 0.21
N TYR A 53 11.81 6.98 0.68
CA TYR A 53 12.09 8.15 -0.17
C TYR A 53 13.45 8.81 0.15
N ALA A 54 14.30 8.16 0.94
CA ALA A 54 15.64 8.65 1.19
C ALA A 54 16.41 8.62 -0.14
N VAL A 55 16.73 9.80 -0.67
CA VAL A 55 17.67 9.93 -1.78
C VAL A 55 19.03 9.55 -1.20
N TYR A 56 19.48 8.33 -1.50
CA TYR A 56 20.80 7.87 -1.07
C TYR A 56 21.88 8.81 -1.59
N GLU A 57 22.67 9.39 -0.69
CA GLU A 57 23.86 10.12 -1.09
C GLU A 57 24.98 9.12 -1.39
N PRO A 58 25.89 9.43 -2.33
CA PRO A 58 27.01 8.53 -2.66
C PRO A 58 27.92 8.16 -1.47
N ASP A 59 27.87 8.95 -0.40
CA ASP A 59 28.67 8.77 0.81
C ASP A 59 27.90 8.09 1.95
N ASP A 60 26.59 7.84 1.78
CA ASP A 60 25.75 7.06 2.74
C ASP A 60 25.91 5.54 2.57
N HIS A 61 26.66 5.10 1.55
CA HIS A 61 26.87 3.68 1.30
C HIS A 61 28.03 3.16 2.15
N ASP A 62 27.74 2.26 3.10
CA ASP A 62 28.76 1.55 3.87
C ASP A 62 29.68 0.77 2.93
N THR A 63 30.92 1.22 2.80
CA THR A 63 32.01 0.57 2.04
C THR A 63 32.35 -0.83 2.56
N ALA A 64 31.84 -1.23 3.73
CA ALA A 64 32.07 -2.55 4.33
C ALA A 64 31.48 -3.70 3.48
N CYS A 65 30.51 -3.41 2.61
CA CYS A 65 29.88 -4.39 1.72
C CYS A 65 30.41 -4.31 0.27
N GLU A 66 31.47 -3.54 0.00
CA GLU A 66 32.22 -3.62 -1.28
C GLU A 66 33.22 -4.79 -1.25
N LEU A 67 32.70 -5.99 -1.00
CA LEU A 67 33.00 -7.23 -1.73
C LEU A 67 34.48 -7.55 -2.03
N THR A 68 35.24 -7.84 -0.96
CA THR A 68 36.41 -8.72 -1.03
C THR A 68 35.94 -10.19 -1.03
N GLY A 69 35.58 -10.74 -2.19
CA GLY A 69 35.31 -12.19 -2.25
C GLY A 69 34.82 -12.76 -3.58
N SER A 70 34.27 -11.95 -4.49
CA SER A 70 33.86 -12.44 -5.82
C SER A 70 34.98 -12.21 -6.85
N PRO A 71 35.47 -13.24 -7.55
CA PRO A 71 36.52 -13.11 -8.57
C PRO A 71 36.08 -12.35 -9.82
N TRP A 72 34.78 -12.06 -9.98
CA TRP A 72 34.25 -11.29 -11.11
C TRP A 72 33.91 -9.84 -10.76
N GLY A 73 34.22 -9.41 -9.52
CA GLY A 73 33.84 -8.10 -9.02
C GLY A 73 32.32 -7.99 -8.85
N SER A 74 31.90 -7.15 -7.92
CA SER A 74 30.50 -6.75 -7.82
C SER A 74 30.29 -5.37 -8.43
N ILE A 75 29.04 -5.05 -8.71
CA ILE A 75 28.67 -3.73 -9.20
C ILE A 75 28.65 -2.76 -8.02
N SER A 76 29.49 -1.71 -8.04
CA SER A 76 29.49 -0.67 -7.01
C SER A 76 28.29 0.28 -7.19
N MET A 77 27.35 0.23 -6.24
CA MET A 77 26.21 1.14 -6.20
C MET A 77 26.66 2.60 -6.04
N ARG A 78 27.75 2.86 -5.31
CA ARG A 78 28.36 4.19 -5.20
C ARG A 78 28.74 4.76 -6.57
N HIS A 79 29.36 3.95 -7.42
CA HIS A 79 29.73 4.37 -8.77
C HIS A 79 28.52 4.67 -9.65
N ILE A 80 27.47 3.83 -9.57
CA ILE A 80 26.22 4.02 -10.33
C ILE A 80 25.52 5.32 -9.91
N VAL A 81 25.35 5.56 -8.62
CA VAL A 81 24.67 6.77 -8.12
C VAL A 81 25.46 8.04 -8.47
N LYS A 82 26.79 8.01 -8.31
CA LYS A 82 27.67 9.15 -8.66
C LYS A 82 27.68 9.45 -10.16
N SER A 83 27.65 8.43 -11.02
CA SER A 83 27.62 8.63 -12.47
C SER A 83 26.24 9.07 -12.97
N GLY A 84 25.15 8.61 -12.35
CA GLY A 84 23.78 9.04 -12.64
C GLY A 84 23.52 10.52 -12.35
N ARG A 85 24.11 11.09 -11.28
CA ARG A 85 23.99 12.53 -10.93
C ARG A 85 24.72 13.48 -11.90
N ARG A 86 25.61 12.99 -12.78
CA ARG A 86 26.45 13.81 -13.68
C ARG A 86 25.86 13.99 -15.09
N LYS A 87 24.68 13.45 -15.36
CA LYS A 87 23.90 13.66 -16.59
C LYS A 87 22.74 14.61 -16.30
#